data_AF-A0A935L342-F1
#
_entry.id   AF-A0A935L342-F1
#
_cell.length_a   1.000
_cell.length_b   1.000
_cell.length_c   1.000
_cell.angle_alpha   90.00
_cell.angle_beta   90.00
_cell.angle_gamma   90.00
#
_symmetry.space_group_name_H-M   'P 1'
#
loop_
_entity.id
_entity.type
_entity.pdbx_description
1 polymer ?
#
loop_
_entity_poly.entity_id
_entity_poly.type
_entity_poly.pdbx_seq_one_letter_code
_entity_poly.pdbx_strand_id
1 'polypeptide(L)'
;MILLAMCPEGPVKINLVTGDMISISTYTGTDFMPGADFINGDWYVSSYDGKSLLTIDTTTGNMTTIGNLGLAMNGLAYDVITDKLYGCASDGTNSILYEINYFNGTTTQIGTIFSGSMIGIAANSHGNLYGISISDDALYSIDKATGAGTLIGPLGYDISYAQDIAFDRDNDKLYGVLYAGEGLLAEIDTATGAVTVLIEYLMNSLL
;
A
#
# COMPACT_ATOMS: atom_id res chain seq x y z
N MET A 1 11.15 -28.61 12.30
CA MET A 1 9.67 -28.49 12.31
C MET A 1 9.38 -27.09 12.82
N ILE A 2 9.33 -26.10 11.94
CA ILE A 2 8.99 -24.73 12.30
C ILE A 2 7.48 -24.72 12.47
N LEU A 3 7.02 -24.39 13.69
CA LEU A 3 5.62 -24.31 14.04
C LEU A 3 4.98 -23.24 13.16
N LEU A 4 3.99 -23.61 12.34
CA LEU A 4 3.18 -22.65 11.58
C LEU A 4 2.39 -21.79 12.58
N ALA A 5 2.85 -20.56 12.82
CA ALA A 5 1.96 -19.54 13.35
C ALA A 5 1.03 -19.13 12.21
N MET A 6 -0.28 -19.36 12.37
CA MET A 6 -1.28 -18.78 11.47
C MET A 6 -1.11 -17.26 11.49
N CYS A 7 -1.12 -16.62 10.31
CA CYS A 7 -1.15 -15.16 10.22
C CYS A 7 -2.41 -14.65 10.94
N PRO A 8 -2.30 -13.77 11.96
CA PRO A 8 -3.46 -13.24 12.65
C PRO A 8 -4.34 -12.43 11.68
N GLU A 9 -5.65 -12.61 11.75
CA GLU A 9 -6.60 -11.73 11.05
C GLU A 9 -6.73 -10.39 11.79
N GLY A 10 -6.30 -9.31 11.16
CA GLY A 10 -6.38 -7.94 11.69
C GLY A 10 -5.03 -7.24 11.77
N PRO A 11 -4.97 -6.10 12.49
CA PRO A 11 -3.74 -5.32 12.61
C PRO A 11 -2.68 -6.07 13.42
N VAL A 12 -1.46 -6.06 12.90
CA VAL A 12 -0.30 -6.72 13.50
C VAL A 12 0.87 -5.75 13.59
N LYS A 13 1.82 -6.06 14.47
CA LYS A 13 3.15 -5.44 14.52
C LYS A 13 4.22 -6.50 14.40
N ILE A 14 5.38 -6.14 13.86
CA ILE A 14 6.52 -7.05 13.78
C ILE A 14 7.51 -6.74 14.90
N ASN A 15 7.95 -7.77 15.61
CA ASN A 15 9.09 -7.67 16.51
C ASN A 15 10.36 -7.59 15.66
N LEU A 16 11.00 -6.42 15.63
CA LEU A 16 12.18 -6.20 14.79
C LEU A 16 13.40 -7.03 15.20
N VAL A 17 13.44 -7.59 16.42
CA VAL A 17 14.55 -8.44 16.89
C VAL A 17 14.34 -9.89 16.50
N THR A 18 13.11 -10.40 16.64
CA THR A 18 12.80 -11.82 16.42
C THR A 18 12.16 -12.12 15.07
N GLY A 19 11.63 -11.10 14.40
CA GLY A 19 10.81 -11.24 13.20
C GLY A 19 9.37 -11.69 13.47
N ASP A 20 9.00 -11.88 14.74
CA ASP A 20 7.68 -12.41 15.09
C ASP A 20 6.57 -11.40 14.78
N MET A 21 5.50 -11.89 14.16
CA MET A 21 4.27 -11.14 13.99
C MET A 21 3.42 -11.22 15.26
N ILE A 22 3.07 -10.06 15.81
CA ILE A 22 2.29 -9.91 17.04
C ILE A 22 0.97 -9.24 16.69
N SER A 23 -0.15 -9.93 16.93
CA SER A 23 -1.49 -9.36 16.79
C SER A 23 -1.68 -8.18 17.75
N ILE A 24 -2.20 -7.06 17.23
CA ILE A 24 -2.64 -5.90 18.01
C ILE A 24 -4.09 -6.12 18.46
N SER A 25 -4.95 -6.51 17.51
CA SER A 25 -6.34 -6.90 17.75
C SER A 25 -6.81 -7.88 16.68
N THR A 26 -7.96 -8.52 16.91
CA THR A 26 -8.64 -9.33 15.90
C THR A 26 -9.60 -8.45 15.11
N TYR A 27 -9.50 -8.48 13.78
CA TYR A 27 -10.51 -7.88 12.91
C TYR A 27 -11.56 -8.94 12.53
N THR A 28 -12.83 -8.70 12.88
CA THR A 28 -13.94 -9.61 12.57
C THR A 28 -14.88 -9.06 11.50
N GLY A 29 -14.52 -7.94 10.88
CA GLY A 29 -15.30 -7.39 9.76
C GLY A 29 -14.96 -8.10 8.46
N THR A 30 -15.70 -7.76 7.40
CA THR A 30 -15.50 -8.32 6.06
C THR A 30 -14.98 -7.28 5.07
N ASP A 31 -14.85 -6.01 5.48
CA ASP A 31 -14.41 -4.94 4.60
C ASP A 31 -12.90 -5.04 4.40
N PHE A 32 -12.49 -5.09 3.15
CA PHE A 32 -11.10 -5.21 2.78
C PHE A 32 -10.37 -3.87 2.94
N MET A 33 -9.13 -3.91 3.43
CA MET A 33 -8.31 -2.74 3.75
C MET A 33 -7.06 -2.69 2.86
N PRO A 34 -7.19 -2.24 1.60
CA PRO A 34 -6.15 -2.38 0.59
C PRO A 34 -4.97 -1.41 0.74
N GLY A 35 -5.19 -0.20 1.27
CA GLY A 35 -4.16 0.84 1.30
C GLY A 35 -4.02 1.44 2.68
N ALA A 36 -2.78 1.71 3.08
CA ALA A 36 -2.50 2.36 4.34
C ALA A 36 -1.19 3.17 4.33
N ASP A 37 -1.13 4.23 5.12
CA ASP A 37 0.12 4.93 5.41
C ASP A 37 0.05 5.59 6.79
N PHE A 38 1.20 5.95 7.33
CA PHE A 38 1.31 6.72 8.57
C PHE A 38 1.31 8.22 8.27
N ILE A 39 0.47 8.95 8.99
CA ILE A 39 0.41 10.41 8.97
C ILE A 39 0.66 10.90 10.40
N ASN A 40 1.80 11.55 10.64
CA ASN A 40 2.16 12.10 11.95
C ASN A 40 2.06 11.10 13.12
N GLY A 41 2.31 9.81 12.86
CA GLY A 41 2.28 8.74 13.86
C GLY A 41 0.92 8.01 13.97
N ASP A 42 -0.12 8.51 13.32
CA ASP A 42 -1.42 7.85 13.23
C ASP A 42 -1.49 6.97 11.97
N TRP A 43 -2.05 5.78 12.11
CA TRP A 43 -2.16 4.82 11.00
C TRP A 43 -3.47 5.02 10.24
N TYR A 44 -3.39 5.54 9.01
CA TYR A 44 -4.54 5.78 8.14
C TYR A 44 -4.72 4.62 7.17
N VAL A 45 -5.97 4.23 6.93
CA VAL A 45 -6.33 3.06 6.13
C VAL A 45 -7.54 3.36 5.26
N SER A 46 -7.52 2.93 4.00
CA SER A 46 -8.69 2.91 3.13
C SER A 46 -9.47 1.60 3.30
N SER A 47 -10.79 1.68 3.33
CA SER A 47 -11.65 0.51 3.22
C SER A 47 -12.27 0.41 1.82
N TYR A 48 -12.39 -0.81 1.30
CA TYR A 48 -12.75 -1.06 -0.08
C TYR A 48 -14.26 -1.01 -0.30
N ASP A 49 -15.02 -1.79 0.48
CA ASP A 49 -16.49 -1.86 0.36
C ASP A 49 -17.14 -0.65 0.99
N GLY A 50 -16.68 -0.27 2.19
CA GLY A 50 -17.14 0.90 2.91
C GLY A 50 -16.69 2.22 2.29
N LYS A 51 -15.71 2.19 1.38
CA LYS A 51 -15.13 3.37 0.71
C LYS A 51 -14.81 4.48 1.72
N SER A 52 -14.23 4.08 2.85
CA SER A 52 -14.05 4.95 4.00
C SER A 52 -12.58 5.15 4.28
N LEU A 53 -12.22 6.34 4.73
CA LEU A 53 -10.93 6.60 5.37
C LEU A 53 -11.09 6.36 6.86
N LEU A 54 -10.23 5.53 7.44
CA LEU A 54 -10.21 5.20 8.85
C LEU A 54 -8.83 5.45 9.45
N THR A 55 -8.76 5.60 10.77
CA THR A 55 -7.52 5.39 11.53
C THR A 55 -7.57 4.08 12.29
N ILE A 56 -6.40 3.48 12.52
CA ILE A 56 -6.20 2.35 13.44
C ILE A 56 -5.32 2.81 14.60
N ASP A 57 -5.80 2.65 15.83
CA ASP A 57 -4.97 2.83 17.02
C ASP A 57 -3.93 1.71 17.10
N THR A 58 -2.65 2.05 17.07
CA THR A 58 -1.54 1.07 16.99
C THR A 58 -1.31 0.27 18.28
N THR A 59 -2.00 0.64 19.37
CA THR A 59 -1.90 -0.05 20.67
C THR A 59 -3.06 -1.02 20.88
N THR A 60 -4.26 -0.64 20.45
CA THR A 60 -5.53 -1.34 20.72
C THR A 60 -6.17 -1.95 19.48
N GLY A 61 -5.75 -1.52 18.29
CA GLY A 61 -6.30 -1.92 17.01
C GLY A 61 -7.73 -1.40 16.77
N ASN A 62 -8.19 -0.44 17.56
CA ASN A 62 -9.49 0.19 17.37
C ASN A 62 -9.49 1.02 16.08
N MET A 63 -10.52 0.83 15.26
CA MET A 63 -10.73 1.62 14.06
C MET A 63 -11.68 2.79 14.31
N THR A 64 -11.33 3.96 13.79
CA THR A 64 -12.21 5.14 13.80
C THR A 64 -12.41 5.66 12.38
N THR A 65 -13.66 5.74 11.93
CA THR A 65 -13.98 6.32 10.63
C THR A 65 -13.78 7.83 10.65
N ILE A 66 -13.03 8.35 9.70
CA ILE A 66 -12.83 9.79 9.47
C ILE A 66 -13.86 10.33 8.50
N GLY A 67 -14.08 9.63 7.39
CA GLY A 67 -15.01 10.07 6.37
C GLY A 67 -15.08 9.16 5.16
N ASN A 68 -15.92 9.54 4.21
CA ASN A 68 -16.20 8.75 3.01
C ASN A 68 -15.31 9.21 1.84
N LEU A 69 -14.53 8.28 1.29
CA LEU A 69 -13.67 8.48 0.13
C LEU A 69 -14.45 8.57 -1.18
N GLY A 70 -15.70 8.10 -1.23
CA GLY A 70 -16.55 8.07 -2.42
C GLY A 70 -16.23 6.93 -3.40
N LEU A 71 -15.02 6.38 -3.34
CA LEU A 71 -14.52 5.31 -4.20
C LEU A 71 -13.59 4.37 -3.44
N ALA A 72 -13.38 3.18 -3.99
CA ALA A 72 -12.48 2.18 -3.42
C ALA A 72 -11.03 2.52 -3.82
N MET A 73 -10.21 2.90 -2.83
CA MET A 73 -8.80 3.22 -3.04
C MET A 73 -7.96 1.98 -2.84
N ASN A 74 -7.09 1.64 -3.79
CA ASN A 74 -6.20 0.48 -3.73
C ASN A 74 -4.95 0.75 -2.87
N GLY A 75 -4.44 1.99 -2.85
CA GLY A 75 -3.24 2.36 -2.11
C GLY A 75 -3.35 3.77 -1.57
N LEU A 76 -2.61 4.05 -0.50
CA LEU A 76 -2.51 5.37 0.13
C LEU A 76 -1.04 5.77 0.24
N ALA A 77 -0.72 7.04 -0.02
CA ALA A 77 0.64 7.55 0.11
C ALA A 77 0.65 8.96 0.71
N TYR A 78 1.26 9.12 1.87
CA TYR A 78 1.42 10.40 2.54
C TYR A 78 2.74 11.07 2.14
N ASP A 79 2.63 12.22 1.48
CA ASP A 79 3.75 13.09 1.19
C ASP A 79 4.05 14.00 2.40
N VAL A 80 5.10 13.64 3.12
CA VAL A 80 5.59 14.36 4.30
C VAL A 80 6.13 15.76 4.00
N ILE A 81 6.46 16.07 2.74
CA ILE A 81 7.01 17.38 2.36
C ILE A 81 5.91 18.41 2.14
N THR A 82 4.79 17.98 1.54
CA THR A 82 3.67 18.88 1.23
C THR A 82 2.47 18.72 2.16
N ASP A 83 2.54 17.78 3.11
CA ASP A 83 1.45 17.43 4.03
C ASP A 83 0.17 17.03 3.29
N LYS A 84 0.31 16.11 2.34
CA LYS A 84 -0.78 15.65 1.48
C LYS A 84 -0.90 14.15 1.48
N LEU A 85 -2.13 13.66 1.61
CA LEU A 85 -2.46 12.25 1.40
C LEU A 85 -2.92 12.06 -0.04
N TYR A 86 -2.31 11.11 -0.73
CA TYR A 86 -2.70 10.68 -2.06
C TYR A 86 -3.30 9.27 -2.00
N GLY A 87 -4.19 8.98 -2.94
CA GLY A 87 -4.74 7.64 -3.15
C GLY A 87 -4.78 7.26 -4.62
N CYS A 88 -4.66 5.98 -4.93
CA CYS A 88 -4.92 5.45 -6.26
C CYS A 88 -6.21 4.62 -6.28
N ALA A 89 -6.98 4.74 -7.35
CA ALA A 89 -8.18 3.94 -7.55
C ALA A 89 -8.47 3.69 -9.02
N SER A 90 -9.29 2.69 -9.30
CA SER A 90 -9.68 2.32 -10.67
C SER A 90 -10.96 3.01 -11.12
N ASP A 91 -10.98 3.51 -12.36
CA ASP A 91 -12.22 3.90 -13.06
C ASP A 91 -12.86 2.74 -13.85
N GLY A 92 -12.33 1.53 -13.69
CA GLY A 92 -12.69 0.32 -14.43
C GLY A 92 -11.77 0.00 -15.62
N THR A 93 -10.99 0.98 -16.10
CA THR A 93 -10.01 0.79 -17.19
C THR A 93 -8.62 1.34 -16.81
N ASN A 94 -8.59 2.48 -16.15
CA ASN A 94 -7.40 3.22 -15.79
C ASN A 94 -7.26 3.33 -14.29
N SER A 95 -6.00 3.51 -13.85
CA SER A 95 -5.69 3.92 -12.50
C SER A 95 -5.60 5.43 -12.43
N ILE A 96 -6.31 6.01 -11.47
CA ILE A 96 -6.49 7.45 -11.29
C ILE A 96 -5.87 7.86 -9.95
N LEU A 97 -5.14 8.97 -9.95
CA LEU A 97 -4.60 9.59 -8.75
C LEU A 97 -5.61 10.58 -8.17
N TYR A 98 -5.78 10.52 -6.85
CA TYR A 98 -6.59 11.43 -6.07
C TYR A 98 -5.76 12.09 -4.96
N GLU A 99 -6.03 13.36 -4.68
CA GLU A 99 -5.68 14.00 -3.40
C GLU A 99 -6.82 13.74 -2.41
N ILE A 100 -6.48 13.35 -1.18
CA ILE A 100 -7.43 13.05 -0.11
C ILE A 100 -7.24 14.08 1.00
N ASN A 101 -8.33 14.75 1.36
CA ASN A 101 -8.37 15.51 2.60
C ASN A 101 -8.48 14.53 3.77
N TYR A 102 -7.35 14.24 4.41
CA TYR A 102 -7.28 13.24 5.47
C TYR A 102 -7.98 13.67 6.78
N PHE A 103 -8.51 14.90 6.88
CA PHE A 103 -9.34 15.32 8.01
C PHE A 103 -10.82 14.92 7.88
N ASN A 104 -11.30 14.66 6.66
CA ASN A 104 -12.72 14.40 6.42
C ASN A 104 -13.02 13.35 5.32
N GLY A 105 -11.98 12.77 4.71
CA GLY A 105 -12.10 11.74 3.68
C GLY A 105 -12.50 12.25 2.28
N THR A 106 -12.75 13.55 2.08
CA THR A 106 -13.12 14.06 0.76
C THR A 106 -11.97 13.95 -0.24
N THR A 107 -12.27 13.54 -1.48
CA THR A 107 -11.26 13.26 -2.50
C THR A 107 -11.38 14.22 -3.68
N THR A 108 -10.26 14.67 -4.22
CA THR A 108 -10.18 15.45 -5.46
C THR A 108 -9.38 14.67 -6.49
N GLN A 109 -9.98 14.40 -7.66
CA GLN A 109 -9.27 13.74 -8.76
C GLN A 109 -8.18 14.66 -9.32
N ILE A 110 -6.97 14.12 -9.49
CA ILE A 110 -5.84 14.83 -10.09
C ILE A 110 -5.72 14.46 -11.57
N GLY A 111 -5.62 13.16 -11.87
CA GLY A 111 -5.48 12.70 -13.25
C GLY A 111 -5.19 11.21 -13.35
N THR A 112 -5.09 10.74 -14.59
CA THR A 112 -4.81 9.33 -14.90
C THR A 112 -3.35 9.02 -14.72
N ILE A 113 -3.05 8.03 -13.88
CA ILE A 113 -1.71 7.47 -13.68
C ILE A 113 -1.30 6.70 -14.94
N PHE A 114 -2.05 5.66 -15.26
CA PHE A 114 -1.80 4.85 -16.46
C PHE A 114 -3.05 4.00 -16.78
N SER A 115 -3.07 3.38 -17.97
CA SER A 115 -4.11 2.44 -18.36
C SER A 115 -3.77 1.05 -17.84
N GLY A 116 -4.55 0.55 -16.88
CA GLY A 116 -4.28 -0.66 -16.13
C GLY A 116 -4.58 -0.50 -14.63
N SER A 117 -4.15 -1.48 -13.85
CA SER A 117 -4.39 -1.57 -12.40
C SER A 117 -3.12 -1.27 -11.59
N MET A 118 -3.11 -0.11 -10.93
CA MET A 118 -2.16 0.28 -9.89
C MET A 118 -2.68 -0.34 -8.60
N ILE A 119 -1.86 -1.13 -7.92
CA ILE A 119 -2.29 -1.87 -6.74
C ILE A 119 -1.79 -1.24 -5.43
N GLY A 120 -0.66 -0.54 -5.47
CA GLY A 120 -0.11 0.16 -4.31
C GLY A 120 0.64 1.42 -4.75
N ILE A 121 0.70 2.41 -3.88
CA ILE A 121 1.46 3.65 -4.09
C ILE A 121 2.20 4.03 -2.80
N ALA A 122 3.36 4.67 -2.92
CA ALA A 122 4.12 5.14 -1.78
C ALA A 122 4.82 6.48 -2.08
N ALA A 123 5.05 7.26 -1.03
CA ALA A 123 5.78 8.54 -1.12
C ALA A 123 7.12 8.43 -0.40
N ASN A 124 8.19 8.81 -1.07
CA ASN A 124 9.53 8.80 -0.48
C ASN A 124 9.76 10.00 0.47
N SER A 125 10.93 10.06 1.11
CA SER A 125 11.29 11.14 2.05
C SER A 125 11.40 12.52 1.40
N HIS A 126 11.49 12.57 0.06
CA HIS A 126 11.54 13.77 -0.76
C HIS A 126 10.18 14.17 -1.35
N GLY A 127 9.12 13.41 -1.03
CA GLY A 127 7.76 13.64 -1.53
C GLY A 127 7.52 13.17 -2.96
N ASN A 128 8.41 12.37 -3.55
CA ASN A 128 8.18 11.75 -4.86
C ASN A 128 7.24 10.54 -4.70
N LEU A 129 6.26 10.42 -5.59
CA LEU A 129 5.31 9.30 -5.59
C LEU A 129 5.76 8.19 -6.53
N TYR A 130 5.57 6.96 -6.08
CA TYR A 130 5.81 5.73 -6.82
C TYR A 130 4.60 4.82 -6.72
N GLY A 131 4.41 3.94 -7.70
CA GLY A 131 3.36 2.94 -7.68
C GLY A 131 3.75 1.67 -8.43
N ILE A 132 3.17 0.55 -8.03
CA ILE A 132 3.34 -0.75 -8.70
C ILE A 132 2.07 -1.19 -9.41
N SER A 133 2.23 -1.68 -10.64
CA SER A 133 1.14 -2.21 -11.44
C SER A 133 1.17 -3.73 -11.52
N ILE A 134 -0.02 -4.32 -11.39
CA ILE A 134 -0.28 -5.75 -11.65
C ILE A 134 -0.78 -6.01 -13.08
N SER A 135 -0.81 -5.00 -13.94
CA SER A 135 -1.22 -5.16 -15.34
C SER A 135 -0.04 -5.40 -16.27
N ASP A 136 1.12 -4.85 -15.93
CA ASP A 136 2.36 -4.97 -16.69
C ASP A 136 3.58 -5.25 -15.82
N ASP A 137 3.36 -5.58 -14.53
CA ASP A 137 4.40 -5.99 -13.58
C ASP A 137 5.54 -4.97 -13.45
N ALA A 138 5.19 -3.68 -13.35
CA ALA A 138 6.17 -2.60 -13.42
C ALA A 138 6.02 -1.55 -12.31
N LEU A 139 7.15 -0.89 -12.05
CA LEU A 139 7.23 0.28 -11.18
C LEU A 139 7.06 1.56 -12.02
N TYR A 140 6.28 2.50 -11.48
CA TYR A 140 6.03 3.81 -12.05
C TYR A 140 6.40 4.92 -11.06
N SER A 141 6.95 6.02 -11.54
CA SER A 141 6.89 7.31 -10.83
C SER A 141 5.59 8.02 -11.19
N ILE A 142 5.03 8.82 -10.29
CA ILE A 142 3.74 9.50 -10.49
C ILE A 142 3.91 11.01 -10.28
N ASP A 143 3.53 11.79 -11.29
CA ASP A 143 3.52 13.25 -11.20
C ASP A 143 2.32 13.73 -10.37
N LYS A 144 2.57 14.40 -9.23
CA LYS A 144 1.53 14.84 -8.29
C LYS A 144 0.64 15.97 -8.81
N ALA A 145 1.08 16.71 -9.84
CA ALA A 145 0.35 17.87 -10.34
C ALA A 145 -0.65 17.47 -11.45
N THR A 146 -0.26 16.50 -12.28
CA THR A 146 -1.01 16.05 -13.45
C THR A 146 -1.63 14.67 -13.26
N GLY A 147 -1.15 13.91 -12.27
CA GLY A 147 -1.50 12.51 -12.03
C GLY A 147 -0.80 11.53 -12.95
N ALA A 148 -0.01 11.98 -13.95
CA ALA A 148 0.57 11.12 -14.96
C ALA A 148 1.66 10.19 -14.41
N GLY A 149 1.52 8.89 -14.69
CA GLY A 149 2.54 7.88 -14.42
C GLY A 149 3.61 7.87 -15.50
N THR A 150 4.86 7.70 -15.10
CA THR A 150 6.01 7.43 -15.99
C THR A 150 6.62 6.10 -15.59
N LEU A 151 6.69 5.16 -16.55
CA LEU A 151 7.32 3.86 -16.35
C LEU A 151 8.78 4.03 -15.95
N ILE A 152 9.18 3.42 -14.84
CA ILE A 152 10.58 3.32 -14.41
C ILE A 152 11.19 2.04 -14.99
N GLY A 153 10.54 0.90 -14.77
CA GLY A 153 11.00 -0.38 -15.27
C GLY A 153 10.25 -1.57 -14.70
N PRO A 154 10.49 -2.77 -15.24
CA PRO A 154 9.82 -3.99 -14.81
C PRO A 154 10.29 -4.41 -13.41
N LEU A 155 9.37 -4.97 -12.63
CA LEU A 155 9.66 -5.59 -11.34
C LEU A 155 10.44 -6.90 -11.50
N GLY A 156 10.25 -7.58 -12.63
CA GLY A 156 10.86 -8.89 -12.91
C GLY A 156 10.12 -10.07 -12.27
N TYR A 157 8.93 -9.83 -11.72
CA TYR A 157 8.05 -10.80 -11.07
C TYR A 157 6.63 -10.63 -11.61
N ASP A 158 5.92 -11.72 -11.87
CA ASP A 158 4.50 -11.74 -12.27
C ASP A 158 3.64 -11.53 -11.01
N ILE A 159 3.37 -10.26 -10.68
CA ILE A 159 2.74 -9.88 -9.43
C ILE A 159 1.21 -9.84 -9.59
N SER A 160 0.50 -10.37 -8.61
CA SER A 160 -0.96 -10.49 -8.68
C SER A 160 -1.62 -10.33 -7.32
N TYR A 161 -2.93 -10.09 -7.33
CA TYR A 161 -3.75 -9.85 -6.14
C TYR A 161 -3.33 -8.60 -5.34
N ALA A 162 -3.96 -8.43 -4.17
CA ALA A 162 -3.68 -7.36 -3.25
C ALA A 162 -2.26 -7.46 -2.67
N GLN A 163 -1.58 -6.33 -2.65
CA GLN A 163 -0.22 -6.14 -2.19
C GLN A 163 0.01 -4.65 -2.00
N ASP A 164 1.04 -4.27 -1.26
CA ASP A 164 1.33 -2.87 -1.01
C ASP A 164 2.84 -2.60 -0.95
N ILE A 165 3.18 -1.32 -1.07
CA ILE A 165 4.54 -0.80 -1.03
C ILE A 165 4.63 0.34 -0.02
N ALA A 166 5.76 0.47 0.65
CA ALA A 166 5.99 1.55 1.62
C ALA A 166 7.45 1.99 1.61
N PHE A 167 7.68 3.29 1.82
CA PHE A 167 9.01 3.81 2.04
C PHE A 167 9.42 3.69 3.51
N ASP A 168 10.60 3.12 3.74
CA ASP A 168 11.42 3.50 4.86
C ASP A 168 11.99 4.90 4.56
N ARG A 169 11.33 5.92 5.10
CA ARG A 169 11.66 7.32 4.85
C ARG A 169 12.95 7.76 5.56
N ASP A 170 13.42 7.03 6.56
CA ASP A 170 14.68 7.36 7.24
C ASP A 170 15.90 6.97 6.38
N ASN A 171 15.76 5.93 5.57
CA ASN A 171 16.82 5.44 4.67
C ASN A 171 16.52 5.65 3.17
N ASP A 172 15.37 6.24 2.85
CA ASP A 172 14.83 6.47 1.49
C ASP A 172 14.77 5.19 0.63
N LYS A 173 14.34 4.08 1.24
CA LYS A 173 14.23 2.76 0.58
C LYS A 173 12.78 2.37 0.39
N LEU A 174 12.44 1.86 -0.79
CA LEU A 174 11.12 1.33 -1.10
C LEU A 174 11.10 -0.17 -0.81
N TYR A 175 10.15 -0.59 0.03
CA TYR A 175 9.87 -2.00 0.29
C TYR A 175 8.48 -2.37 -0.21
N GLY A 176 8.29 -3.63 -0.56
CA GLY A 176 7.00 -4.18 -0.96
C GLY A 176 6.74 -5.53 -0.31
N VAL A 177 5.47 -5.78 -0.01
CA VAL A 177 4.97 -7.13 0.27
C VAL A 177 4.28 -7.61 -0.99
N LEU A 178 5.00 -8.33 -1.85
CA LEU A 178 4.57 -8.69 -3.18
C LEU A 178 3.99 -10.11 -3.20
N TYR A 179 3.02 -10.38 -4.07
CA TYR A 179 2.56 -11.74 -4.32
C TYR A 179 2.86 -12.15 -5.76
N ALA A 180 3.77 -13.10 -5.92
CA ALA A 180 4.25 -13.59 -7.23
C ALA A 180 4.21 -15.13 -7.28
N GLY A 181 3.03 -15.70 -6.98
CA GLY A 181 2.85 -17.14 -6.73
C GLY A 181 3.14 -17.55 -5.28
N GLU A 182 3.94 -16.74 -4.58
CA GLU A 182 4.19 -16.80 -3.14
C GLU A 182 4.34 -15.38 -2.58
N GLY A 183 4.28 -15.24 -1.25
CA GLY A 183 4.43 -13.94 -0.59
C GLY A 183 5.91 -13.58 -0.46
N LEU A 184 6.28 -12.38 -0.90
CA LEU A 184 7.65 -11.88 -0.87
C LEU A 184 7.71 -10.60 -0.04
N LEU A 185 8.66 -10.50 0.88
CA LEU A 185 9.11 -9.20 1.37
C LEU A 185 10.36 -8.82 0.58
N ALA A 186 10.31 -7.67 -0.11
CA ALA A 186 11.38 -7.26 -1.00
C ALA A 186 11.69 -5.77 -0.91
N GLU A 187 12.92 -5.40 -1.25
CA GLU A 187 13.33 -4.03 -1.57
C GLU A 187 13.15 -3.81 -3.08
N ILE A 188 12.66 -2.65 -3.50
CA ILE A 188 12.43 -2.29 -4.90
C ILE A 188 13.32 -1.10 -5.25
N ASP A 189 14.19 -1.26 -6.25
CA ASP A 189 15.05 -0.18 -6.74
C ASP A 189 14.22 0.86 -7.50
N THR A 190 14.20 2.11 -7.01
CA THR A 190 13.37 3.18 -7.57
C THR A 190 13.92 3.80 -8.85
N ALA A 191 15.13 3.43 -9.28
CA ALA A 191 15.72 3.88 -10.54
C ALA A 191 15.47 2.89 -11.69
N THR A 192 15.24 1.62 -11.37
CA THR A 192 15.17 0.53 -12.37
C THR A 192 13.91 -0.33 -12.27
N GLY A 193 13.21 -0.31 -11.13
CA GLY A 193 12.12 -1.23 -10.82
C GLY A 193 12.59 -2.60 -10.30
N ALA A 194 13.90 -2.89 -10.30
CA ALA A 194 14.40 -4.21 -9.95
C ALA A 194 14.09 -4.59 -8.49
N VAL A 195 13.54 -5.78 -8.31
CA VAL A 195 13.17 -6.33 -6.99
C VAL A 195 14.34 -7.14 -6.41
N THR A 196 14.69 -6.88 -5.14
CA THR A 196 15.60 -7.68 -4.33
C THR A 196 14.84 -8.34 -3.20
N VAL A 197 14.65 -9.67 -3.27
CA VAL A 197 13.93 -10.43 -2.24
C VAL A 197 14.74 -10.49 -0.95
N LEU A 198 14.08 -10.17 0.17
CA LEU A 198 14.64 -10.22 1.52
C LEU A 198 14.14 -11.44 2.28
N ILE A 199 12.86 -11.78 2.12
CA ILE A 199 12.20 -12.94 2.75
C ILE A 199 11.19 -13.54 1.78
N GLU A 200 11.16 -14.87 1.71
CA GLU A 200 10.14 -15.65 1.00
C GLU A 200 9.19 -16.30 2.03
N TYR A 201 7.90 -16.07 1.87
CA TYR A 201 6.84 -16.74 2.61
C TYR A 201 6.22 -17.82 1.72
N LEU A 202 6.67 -19.06 1.90
CA LEU A 202 6.04 -20.23 1.30
C LEU A 202 4.62 -20.38 1.86
N MET A 203 3.62 -19.92 1.11
CA MET A 203 2.26 -20.38 1.32
C MET A 203 2.19 -21.82 0.81
N ASN A 204 2.38 -22.80 1.69
CA ASN A 204 1.99 -24.16 1.34
C ASN A 204 0.50 -24.13 1.02
N SER A 205 0.17 -24.42 -0.24
CA SER A 205 -1.18 -24.53 -0.74
C SER A 205 -2.00 -25.41 0.20
N LEU A 206 -3.06 -24.82 0.75
CA LEU A 206 -4.19 -25.62 1.18
C LEU A 206 -4.83 -26.16 -0.09
N LEU A 207 -4.49 -27.41 -0.42
CA LEU A 207 -5.37 -28.30 -1.19
C LEU A 207 -6.67 -28.54 -0.42
#